data_AF-A0A182H8Z1-F1
#
_entry.id   AF-A0A182H8Z1-F1
#
_cell.length_a   1.000
_cell.length_b   1.000
_cell.length_c   1.000
_cell.angle_alpha   90.00
_cell.angle_beta   90.00
_cell.angle_gamma   90.00
#
_symmetry.space_group_name_H-M   'P 1'
#
loop_
_entity.id
_entity.type
_entity.pdbx_description
1 polymer ?
#
loop_
_entity_poly.entity_id
_entity_poly.type
_entity_poly.pdbx_seq_one_letter_code
_entity_poly.pdbx_strand_id
1 'polypeptide(L)'
;MEDCVEIQSSDEGEPERIGISSASCSPLPHAERSNTPVSANLRHSNQQQAQQQQTISQRITRRTENGQLKKLETDPKFLANFNPNTSRREKRKLNRKSTPLVVPKATGLYTERGIHRETGKDMCDCLDMSCPGCHFPCQCCGSAKCGPHCRATRKWMYESIEHDAKDLVIRNKLLIKK
;
A
#
# COMPACT_ATOMS: atom_id res chain seq x y z
N MET A 1 20.48 -45.64 59.10
CA MET A 1 21.30 -44.59 59.70
C MET A 1 21.73 -43.66 58.57
N GLU A 2 20.93 -42.67 58.21
CA GLU A 2 20.74 -41.40 58.98
C GLU A 2 22.08 -40.63 58.97
N ASP A 3 22.19 -39.44 58.39
CA ASP A 3 21.32 -38.28 58.58
C ASP A 3 21.19 -37.38 57.34
N CYS A 4 19.97 -36.89 57.15
CA CYS A 4 19.63 -35.75 56.30
C CYS A 4 20.06 -34.47 57.01
N VAL A 5 20.83 -33.60 56.35
CA VAL A 5 21.01 -32.22 56.82
C VAL A 5 20.04 -31.32 56.08
N GLU A 6 19.08 -30.86 56.85
CA GLU A 6 18.08 -29.85 56.53
C GLU A 6 18.79 -28.48 56.40
N ILE A 7 18.67 -27.83 55.25
CA ILE A 7 18.94 -26.39 55.14
C ILE A 7 17.61 -25.73 54.78
N GLN A 8 16.98 -25.20 55.81
CA GLN A 8 15.91 -24.21 55.70
C GLN A 8 16.56 -22.85 55.41
N SER A 9 16.24 -22.27 54.26
CA SER A 9 16.38 -20.82 54.06
C SER A 9 15.18 -20.33 53.28
N SER A 10 14.20 -19.87 54.05
CA SER A 10 13.10 -19.02 53.65
C SER A 10 13.63 -17.66 53.18
N ASP A 11 13.56 -17.41 51.87
CA ASP A 11 13.61 -16.07 51.29
C ASP A 11 12.21 -15.72 50.78
N GLU A 12 11.45 -15.06 51.66
CA GLU A 12 10.21 -14.35 51.33
C GLU A 12 10.59 -13.10 50.53
N GLY A 13 10.67 -13.24 49.21
CA GLY A 13 10.81 -12.13 48.27
C GLY A 13 9.45 -11.55 47.89
N GLU A 14 9.05 -10.46 48.55
CA GLU A 14 7.94 -9.60 48.18
C GLU A 14 8.02 -9.15 46.70
N PRO A 15 6.96 -9.29 45.88
CA PRO A 15 6.94 -8.71 44.55
C PRO A 15 6.59 -7.21 44.63
N GLU A 16 7.57 -6.34 44.42
CA GLU A 16 7.33 -4.91 44.20
C GLU A 16 6.39 -4.72 43.00
N ARG A 17 5.22 -4.14 43.28
CA ARG A 17 4.24 -3.70 42.30
C ARG A 17 4.83 -2.51 41.51
N ILE A 18 5.31 -2.78 40.30
CA ILE A 18 5.63 -1.71 39.36
C ILE A 18 4.32 -1.02 38.98
N GLY A 19 4.17 0.20 39.50
CA GLY A 19 3.03 1.07 39.26
C GLY A 19 2.87 1.37 37.78
N ILE A 20 1.72 0.95 37.25
CA ILE A 20 1.13 1.46 36.01
C ILE A 20 0.87 2.96 36.19
N SER A 21 1.81 3.79 35.75
CA SER A 21 1.62 5.22 35.58
C SER A 21 0.81 5.47 34.31
N SER A 22 -0.48 5.68 34.51
CA SER A 22 -1.37 6.31 33.54
C SER A 22 -1.07 7.82 33.46
N ALA A 23 -0.45 8.27 32.38
CA ALA A 23 -0.41 9.67 31.98
C ALA A 23 -0.35 9.73 30.45
N SER A 24 -1.51 9.87 29.81
CA SER A 24 -1.98 11.13 29.20
C SER A 24 -1.19 11.50 27.94
N CYS A 25 -1.84 11.23 26.81
CA CYS A 25 -1.45 11.64 25.46
C CYS A 25 -1.35 13.18 25.41
N SER A 26 -0.13 13.70 25.35
CA SER A 26 0.11 15.13 25.06
C SER A 26 0.15 15.34 23.54
N PRO A 27 -0.71 16.22 22.98
CA PRO A 27 -0.70 16.55 21.55
C PRO A 27 0.59 17.27 21.14
N LEU A 28 1.20 16.82 20.04
CA LEU A 28 2.30 17.52 19.38
C LEU A 28 1.79 18.87 18.81
N PRO A 29 2.58 19.96 18.91
CA PRO A 29 2.18 21.26 18.39
C PRO A 29 2.15 21.28 16.86
N HIS A 30 1.11 21.95 16.34
CA HIS A 30 0.94 22.29 14.94
C HIS A 30 2.15 23.06 14.39
N ALA A 31 2.73 22.57 13.29
CA ALA A 31 3.66 23.34 12.48
C ALA A 31 2.89 24.46 11.76
N GLU A 32 3.05 25.68 12.27
CA GLU A 32 2.52 26.92 11.72
C GLU A 32 3.08 27.18 10.31
N ARG A 33 2.16 27.49 9.38
CA ARG A 33 2.42 28.01 8.04
C ARG A 33 3.03 29.41 8.17
N SER A 34 4.31 29.57 7.82
CA SER A 34 4.89 30.89 7.61
C SER A 34 4.47 31.45 6.25
N ASN A 35 3.55 32.41 6.26
CA ASN A 35 3.30 33.33 5.15
C ASN A 35 4.45 34.35 5.08
N THR A 36 5.28 34.29 4.05
CA THR A 36 6.21 35.37 3.70
C THR A 36 5.69 36.15 2.50
N PRO A 37 5.81 37.48 2.49
CA PRO A 37 5.12 38.35 1.54
C PRO A 37 5.74 38.35 0.15
N VAL A 38 4.84 38.64 -0.78
CA VAL A 38 5.01 38.94 -2.19
C VAL A 38 6.08 40.00 -2.43
N SER A 39 6.98 39.77 -3.38
CA SER A 39 7.58 40.86 -4.16
C SER A 39 7.93 40.42 -5.59
N ALA A 40 7.18 41.03 -6.51
CA ALA A 40 7.57 41.58 -7.79
C ALA A 40 8.58 40.81 -8.67
N ASN A 41 8.05 40.22 -9.75
CA ASN A 41 8.64 40.40 -11.07
C ASN A 41 7.54 40.38 -12.13
N LEU A 42 7.02 41.57 -12.41
CA LEU A 42 6.16 41.85 -13.55
C LEU A 42 7.06 42.23 -14.75
N ARG A 43 6.63 41.80 -15.94
CA ARG A 43 7.04 42.21 -17.29
C ARG A 43 8.12 41.35 -17.97
N HIS A 44 7.66 40.33 -18.68
CA HIS A 44 7.79 40.23 -20.14
C HIS A 44 6.69 39.30 -20.69
N SER A 45 5.51 39.87 -20.95
CA SER A 45 4.66 39.45 -22.07
C SER A 45 5.41 39.84 -23.35
N ASN A 46 5.23 39.27 -24.54
CA ASN A 46 4.00 38.84 -25.18
C ASN A 46 4.44 38.36 -26.57
N GLN A 47 4.22 37.09 -26.97
CA GLN A 47 4.10 36.74 -28.40
C GLN A 47 3.67 35.30 -28.74
N GLN A 48 3.57 34.35 -27.80
CA GLN A 48 3.29 32.94 -28.17
C GLN A 48 1.95 32.35 -27.71
N GLN A 49 1.04 33.14 -27.12
CA GLN A 49 -0.24 32.62 -26.61
C GLN A 49 -1.47 32.87 -27.50
N ALA A 50 -1.32 33.50 -28.67
CA ALA A 50 -2.44 33.81 -29.56
C ALA A 50 -2.82 32.70 -30.58
N GLN A 51 -2.08 31.59 -30.64
CA GLN A 51 -2.31 30.55 -31.67
C GLN A 51 -3.04 29.28 -31.16
N GLN A 52 -3.31 29.14 -29.85
CA GLN A 52 -3.98 27.94 -29.32
C GLN A 52 -5.50 28.07 -29.09
N GLN A 53 -6.10 29.24 -29.31
CA GLN A 53 -7.55 29.44 -29.11
C GLN A 53 -8.40 29.12 -30.35
N GLN A 54 -7.80 28.92 -31.52
CA GLN A 54 -8.56 28.64 -32.75
C GLN A 54 -8.97 27.16 -32.93
N THR A 55 -8.43 26.22 -32.15
CA THR A 55 -8.64 24.77 -32.36
C THR A 55 -9.79 24.17 -31.55
N ILE A 56 -10.33 24.88 -30.56
CA ILE A 56 -11.45 24.39 -29.73
C ILE A 56 -12.80 24.72 -30.39
N SER A 57 -12.96 25.92 -30.94
CA SER A 57 -14.23 26.34 -31.57
C SER A 57 -14.58 25.49 -32.82
N GLN A 58 -13.56 25.01 -33.54
CA GLN A 58 -13.72 24.13 -34.70
C GLN A 58 -14.08 22.67 -34.34
N ARG A 59 -13.88 22.25 -33.09
CA ARG A 59 -14.26 20.90 -32.62
C ARG A 59 -15.71 20.84 -32.13
N ILE A 60 -16.30 21.97 -31.75
CA ILE A 60 -17.71 22.01 -31.30
C ILE A 60 -18.66 21.95 -32.49
N THR A 61 -18.30 22.53 -33.64
CA THR A 61 -19.16 22.60 -34.82
C THR A 61 -19.23 21.31 -35.65
N ARG A 62 -18.31 20.35 -35.45
CA ARG A 62 -18.28 19.08 -36.20
C ARG A 62 -18.98 17.91 -35.50
N ARG A 63 -19.79 18.17 -34.47
CA ARG A 63 -20.61 17.14 -33.81
C ARG A 63 -22.11 17.30 -34.03
N THR A 64 -22.51 18.28 -34.84
CA THR A 64 -23.91 18.53 -35.21
C THR A 64 -24.28 17.99 -36.58
N GLU A 65 -23.53 17.03 -37.12
CA GLU A 65 -23.81 16.40 -38.42
C GLU A 65 -24.54 15.06 -38.32
N ASN A 66 -25.22 14.78 -37.20
CA ASN A 66 -26.13 13.63 -37.14
C ASN A 66 -27.39 14.05 -36.37
N GLY A 67 -28.48 14.26 -37.10
CA GLY A 67 -29.79 14.76 -36.65
C GLY A 67 -30.50 13.94 -35.57
N GLN A 68 -29.91 13.86 -34.38
CA GLN A 68 -30.55 13.25 -33.21
C GLN A 68 -31.21 14.28 -32.28
N LEU A 69 -30.79 15.55 -32.32
CA LEU A 69 -31.35 16.61 -31.47
C LEU A 69 -32.76 17.04 -31.91
N LYS A 70 -33.06 17.06 -33.21
CA LYS A 70 -34.40 17.43 -33.71
C LYS A 70 -35.46 16.34 -33.50
N LYS A 71 -35.05 15.10 -33.21
CA LYS A 71 -35.94 13.95 -33.03
C LYS A 71 -36.57 13.86 -31.63
N LEU A 72 -36.14 14.71 -30.69
CA LEU A 72 -36.69 14.80 -29.34
C LEU A 72 -38.03 15.55 -29.29
N GLU A 73 -38.29 16.45 -30.25
CA GLU A 73 -39.42 17.39 -30.17
C GLU A 73 -40.64 16.96 -31.01
N THR A 74 -40.44 16.09 -32.01
CA THR A 74 -41.49 15.77 -33.01
C THR A 74 -42.00 14.33 -33.01
N ASP A 75 -41.43 13.43 -32.18
CA ASP A 75 -41.79 12.01 -32.18
C ASP A 75 -42.49 11.62 -30.87
N PRO A 76 -43.84 11.45 -30.85
CA PRO A 76 -44.57 11.06 -29.64
C PRO A 76 -44.18 9.65 -29.13
N LYS A 77 -43.39 8.89 -29.91
CA LYS A 77 -42.85 7.59 -29.52
C LYS A 77 -41.50 7.69 -28.79
N PHE A 78 -40.89 8.88 -28.69
CA PHE A 78 -39.54 9.05 -28.13
C PHE A 78 -39.41 8.54 -26.68
N LEU A 79 -40.45 8.71 -25.86
CA LEU A 79 -40.49 8.22 -24.47
C LEU A 79 -41.20 6.87 -24.31
N ALA A 80 -41.86 6.34 -25.35
CA ALA A 80 -42.73 5.16 -25.23
C ALA A 80 -42.00 3.88 -24.78
N ASN A 81 -40.68 3.81 -25.00
CA ASN A 81 -39.84 2.67 -24.60
C ASN A 81 -38.77 3.04 -23.56
N PHE A 82 -38.85 4.23 -22.95
CA PHE A 82 -37.90 4.65 -21.92
C PHE A 82 -38.16 3.91 -20.62
N ASN A 83 -37.41 2.84 -20.40
CA ASN A 83 -37.45 2.06 -19.17
C ASN A 83 -36.22 2.41 -18.32
N PRO A 84 -36.39 3.09 -17.17
CA PRO A 84 -35.25 3.52 -16.33
C PRO A 84 -34.39 2.34 -15.87
N ASN A 85 -35.03 1.19 -15.65
CA ASN A 85 -34.40 -0.06 -15.19
C ASN A 85 -33.63 -0.80 -16.29
N THR A 86 -33.85 -0.53 -17.59
CA THR A 86 -33.17 -1.20 -18.71
C THR A 86 -32.25 -0.28 -19.51
N SER A 87 -32.07 0.95 -19.03
CA SER A 87 -31.23 1.95 -19.68
C SER A 87 -29.81 1.44 -19.94
N ARG A 88 -29.14 1.94 -20.99
CA ARG A 88 -27.72 1.61 -21.26
C ARG A 88 -26.83 1.88 -20.03
N ARG A 89 -27.19 2.89 -19.23
CA ARG A 89 -26.52 3.23 -17.97
C ARG A 89 -26.70 2.13 -16.93
N GLU A 90 -27.92 1.64 -16.75
CA GLU A 90 -28.23 0.58 -15.79
C GLU A 90 -27.61 -0.76 -16.20
N LYS A 91 -27.62 -1.09 -17.50
CA LYS A 91 -26.90 -2.25 -18.05
C LYS A 91 -25.39 -2.19 -17.76
N ARG A 92 -24.74 -1.02 -17.89
CA ARG A 92 -23.32 -0.86 -17.52
C ARG A 92 -23.08 -1.03 -16.02
N LYS A 93 -24.01 -0.58 -15.19
CA LYS A 93 -23.92 -0.79 -13.75
C LYS A 93 -24.03 -2.27 -13.40
N LEU A 94 -24.91 -3.05 -14.02
CA LEU A 94 -25.07 -4.48 -13.75
C LEU A 94 -23.86 -5.29 -14.21
N ASN A 95 -23.32 -4.99 -15.39
CA ASN A 95 -22.17 -5.71 -15.95
C ASN A 95 -20.88 -5.56 -15.12
N ARG A 96 -20.78 -4.49 -14.32
CA ARG A 96 -19.69 -4.32 -13.34
C ARG A 96 -19.78 -5.25 -12.12
N LYS A 97 -20.96 -5.79 -11.80
CA LYS A 97 -21.14 -6.73 -10.67
C LYS A 97 -21.04 -8.20 -11.08
N SER A 98 -21.23 -8.48 -12.37
CA SER A 98 -21.30 -9.86 -12.91
C SER A 98 -19.99 -10.37 -13.49
N THR A 99 -18.91 -9.58 -13.51
CA THR A 99 -17.59 -10.16 -13.77
C THR A 99 -17.30 -11.15 -12.63
N PRO A 100 -17.09 -12.44 -12.92
CA PRO A 100 -16.58 -13.36 -11.92
C PRO A 100 -15.36 -12.71 -11.29
N LEU A 101 -15.31 -12.68 -9.96
CA LEU A 101 -14.10 -12.33 -9.24
C LEU A 101 -13.06 -13.35 -9.67
N VAL A 102 -12.33 -13.06 -10.74
CA VAL A 102 -11.11 -13.77 -11.11
C VAL A 102 -10.24 -13.57 -9.89
N VAL A 103 -10.15 -14.60 -9.05
CA VAL A 103 -9.26 -14.63 -7.91
C VAL A 103 -7.91 -14.23 -8.50
N PRO A 104 -7.37 -13.04 -8.16
CA PRO A 104 -6.11 -12.63 -8.74
C PRO A 104 -5.12 -13.74 -8.40
N LYS A 105 -4.54 -14.38 -9.44
CA LYS A 105 -3.40 -15.29 -9.23
C LYS A 105 -2.47 -14.58 -8.26
N ALA A 106 -2.17 -15.19 -7.12
CA ALA A 106 -1.44 -14.52 -6.06
C ALA A 106 -0.07 -14.06 -6.59
N THR A 107 0.01 -12.79 -7.00
CA THR A 107 1.16 -12.18 -7.70
C THR A 107 2.25 -11.71 -6.74
N GLY A 108 2.17 -12.11 -5.46
CA GLY A 108 3.15 -11.75 -4.45
C GLY A 108 4.39 -12.63 -4.51
N LEU A 109 5.54 -12.10 -4.11
CA LEU A 109 6.79 -12.87 -3.99
C LEU A 109 6.73 -13.93 -2.88
N TYR A 110 5.90 -13.70 -1.87
CA TYR A 110 5.79 -14.53 -0.68
C TYR A 110 4.36 -15.05 -0.47
N THR A 111 4.24 -16.13 0.30
CA THR A 111 2.99 -16.62 0.87
C THR A 111 2.61 -15.82 2.11
N GLU A 112 1.40 -16.05 2.66
CA GLU A 112 0.92 -15.42 3.90
C GLU A 112 1.81 -15.70 5.12
N ARG A 113 2.57 -16.81 5.09
CA ARG A 113 3.55 -17.19 6.12
C ARG A 113 4.94 -16.59 5.88
N GLY A 114 5.12 -15.81 4.80
CA GLY A 114 6.41 -15.24 4.44
C GLY A 114 7.37 -16.21 3.72
N ILE A 115 6.87 -17.31 3.17
CA ILE A 115 7.67 -18.28 2.39
C ILE A 115 7.76 -17.80 0.94
N HIS A 116 8.94 -17.82 0.33
CA HIS A 116 9.11 -17.38 -1.05
C HIS A 116 8.40 -18.33 -2.03
N ARG A 117 7.58 -17.81 -2.94
CA ARG A 117 6.68 -18.64 -3.76
C ARG A 117 7.39 -19.42 -4.87
N GLU A 118 8.39 -18.85 -5.53
CA GLU A 118 9.03 -19.50 -6.68
C GLU A 118 9.93 -20.66 -6.27
N THR A 119 10.66 -20.48 -5.16
CA THR A 119 11.61 -21.48 -4.65
C THR A 119 11.09 -22.31 -3.49
N GLY A 120 9.97 -21.91 -2.86
CA GLY A 120 9.40 -22.56 -1.68
C GLY A 120 10.23 -22.39 -0.40
N LYS A 121 11.24 -21.52 -0.40
CA LYS A 121 12.21 -21.37 0.69
C LYS A 121 11.80 -20.30 1.70
N ASP A 122 11.99 -20.59 2.99
CA ASP A 122 11.70 -19.69 4.11
C ASP A 122 12.97 -19.01 4.65
N MET A 123 13.60 -18.19 3.80
CA MET A 123 14.83 -17.46 4.12
C MET A 123 14.54 -16.20 4.94
N CYS A 124 15.27 -16.00 6.04
CA CYS A 124 15.15 -14.79 6.86
C CYS A 124 15.61 -13.54 6.10
N ASP A 125 15.12 -12.37 6.50
CA ASP A 125 15.52 -11.08 5.90
C ASP A 125 17.00 -10.73 6.12
N CYS A 126 17.70 -11.43 7.03
CA CYS A 126 19.17 -11.38 7.11
C CYS A 126 19.88 -12.16 5.98
N LEU A 127 19.13 -12.68 5.01
CA LEU A 127 19.60 -13.46 3.86
C LEU A 127 20.24 -14.82 4.23
N ASP A 128 20.02 -15.31 5.45
CA ASP A 128 20.38 -16.65 5.86
C ASP A 128 19.17 -17.62 5.86
N MET A 129 19.42 -18.83 5.34
CA MET A 129 18.47 -19.91 5.18
C MET A 129 18.30 -20.72 6.47
N SER A 130 19.36 -20.83 7.28
CA SER A 130 19.38 -21.55 8.55
C SER A 130 18.94 -20.71 9.74
N CYS A 131 18.73 -19.41 9.54
CA CYS A 131 18.38 -18.50 10.63
C CYS A 131 17.01 -18.88 11.23
N PRO A 132 16.92 -19.15 12.55
CA PRO A 132 15.64 -19.40 13.21
C PRO A 132 14.74 -18.15 13.25
N GLY A 133 15.36 -16.97 13.16
CA GLY A 133 14.73 -15.65 13.23
C GLY A 133 15.60 -14.72 14.07
N CYS A 134 16.17 -13.69 13.45
CA CYS A 134 17.05 -12.72 14.11
C CYS A 134 16.38 -11.35 14.31
N HIS A 135 15.11 -11.22 13.96
CA HIS A 135 14.34 -10.00 14.10
C HIS A 135 13.26 -10.15 15.17
N PHE A 136 12.65 -9.04 15.58
CA PHE A 136 11.50 -9.06 16.47
C PHE A 136 10.30 -9.76 15.80
N PRO A 137 9.43 -10.44 16.58
CA PRO A 137 8.23 -11.06 16.06
C PRO A 137 7.37 -10.07 15.26
N CYS A 138 7.11 -10.40 14.00
CA CYS A 138 6.35 -9.55 13.10
C CYS A 138 4.89 -9.41 13.57
N GLN A 139 4.39 -8.19 13.69
CA GLN A 139 2.98 -7.93 14.07
C GLN A 139 1.97 -8.40 13.02
N CYS A 140 2.37 -8.56 11.75
CA CYS A 140 1.47 -8.97 10.68
C CYS A 140 1.35 -10.49 10.52
N CYS A 141 2.44 -11.25 10.71
CA CYS A 141 2.47 -12.70 10.45
C CYS A 141 3.03 -13.54 11.61
N GLY A 142 3.44 -12.91 12.71
CA GLY A 142 4.03 -13.58 13.89
C GLY A 142 5.47 -14.09 13.71
N SER A 143 6.01 -14.06 12.49
CA SER A 143 7.35 -14.58 12.21
C SER A 143 8.46 -13.66 12.73
N ALA A 144 9.52 -14.23 13.33
CA ALA A 144 10.75 -13.54 13.72
C ALA A 144 11.78 -13.41 12.56
N LYS A 145 11.36 -13.73 11.33
CA LYS A 145 12.22 -13.71 10.13
C LYS A 145 11.99 -12.49 9.24
N CYS A 146 11.00 -11.66 9.54
CA CYS A 146 10.74 -10.42 8.82
C CYS A 146 11.62 -9.30 9.38
N GLY A 147 12.20 -8.49 8.51
CA GLY A 147 12.83 -7.24 8.87
C GLY A 147 11.79 -6.15 9.13
N PRO A 148 12.09 -4.88 8.78
CA PRO A 148 11.16 -3.76 9.00
C PRO A 148 9.82 -3.90 8.28
N HIS A 149 9.80 -4.60 7.14
CA HIS A 149 8.60 -4.85 6.36
C HIS A 149 8.27 -6.35 6.33
N CYS A 150 7.02 -6.69 6.64
CA CYS A 150 6.55 -8.07 6.63
C CYS A 150 6.74 -8.74 5.26
N ARG A 151 7.34 -9.94 5.26
CA ARG A 151 7.53 -10.76 4.05
C ARG A 151 6.19 -11.07 3.37
N ALA A 152 5.14 -11.34 4.13
CA ALA A 152 3.83 -11.70 3.61
C ALA A 152 3.13 -10.56 2.85
N THR A 153 3.44 -9.30 3.14
CA THR A 153 2.74 -8.14 2.57
C THR A 153 3.56 -7.37 1.53
N ARG A 154 4.89 -7.50 1.55
CA ARG A 154 5.77 -6.79 0.62
C ARG A 154 5.86 -7.47 -0.75
N LYS A 155 6.21 -6.67 -1.76
CA LYS A 155 6.38 -7.10 -3.16
C LYS A 155 7.83 -7.10 -3.64
N TRP A 156 8.77 -6.91 -2.72
CA TRP A 156 10.21 -6.84 -2.99
C TRP A 156 10.98 -7.76 -2.04
N MET A 157 12.27 -7.97 -2.32
CA MET A 157 13.20 -8.68 -1.45
C MET A 157 14.57 -8.00 -1.51
N TYR A 158 15.35 -8.11 -0.44
CA TYR A 158 16.72 -7.58 -0.41
C TYR A 158 17.58 -8.33 -1.43
N GLU A 159 18.43 -7.61 -2.16
CA GLU A 159 19.38 -8.22 -3.10
C GLU A 159 20.68 -8.61 -2.38
N SER A 160 21.21 -7.68 -1.58
CA SER A 160 22.39 -7.87 -0.74
C SER A 160 22.29 -7.06 0.55
N ILE A 161 23.11 -7.43 1.52
CA ILE A 161 23.39 -6.67 2.74
C ILE A 161 24.89 -6.41 2.77
N GLU A 162 25.28 -5.16 2.87
CA GLU A 162 26.67 -4.70 2.94
C GLU A 162 26.95 -4.17 4.35
N HIS A 163 28.08 -4.60 4.93
CA HIS A 163 28.48 -4.16 6.26
C HIS A 163 29.64 -3.15 6.17
N ASP A 164 29.36 -1.90 6.52
CA ASP A 164 30.31 -0.77 6.44
C ASP A 164 31.66 -1.02 7.14
N ALA A 165 31.66 -1.81 8.22
CA ALA A 165 32.84 -2.03 9.06
C ALA A 165 33.66 -3.28 8.71
N LYS A 166 33.19 -4.18 7.83
CA LYS A 166 33.77 -5.53 7.67
C LYS A 166 34.02 -5.97 6.23
N ASP A 167 33.90 -5.09 5.23
CA ASP A 167 33.96 -5.46 3.80
C ASP A 167 33.18 -6.76 3.48
N LEU A 168 32.08 -6.98 4.21
CA LEU A 168 31.30 -8.21 4.16
C LEU A 168 30.02 -7.93 3.38
N VAL A 169 29.83 -8.68 2.29
CA VAL A 169 28.63 -8.60 1.45
C VAL A 169 27.89 -9.94 1.46
N ILE A 170 26.71 -9.94 2.06
CA ILE A 170 25.81 -11.10 2.06
C ILE A 170 24.85 -10.95 0.88
N ARG A 171 24.82 -11.91 -0.04
CA ARG A 171 23.93 -11.88 -1.21
C ARG A 171 22.74 -12.80 -1.08
N ASN A 172 21.64 -12.41 -1.71
CA ASN A 172 20.41 -13.19 -1.71
C ASN A 172 20.54 -14.46 -2.55
N LYS A 173 20.51 -15.62 -1.88
CA LYS A 173 20.64 -16.95 -2.50
C LYS A 173 19.43 -17.35 -3.37
N LEU A 174 18.32 -16.64 -3.30
CA LEU A 174 17.10 -16.91 -4.06
C LEU A 174 17.06 -16.17 -5.41
N LEU A 175 17.87 -15.13 -5.60
CA LEU A 175 17.91 -14.32 -6.82
C LEU A 175 18.92 -14.80 -7.87
N ILE A 176 19.57 -15.95 -7.63
CA ILE A 176 20.57 -16.47 -8.57
C ILE A 176 19.84 -16.88 -9.85
N LYS A 177 20.04 -16.08 -10.92
CA LYS A 177 19.52 -16.35 -12.25
C LYS A 177 20.07 -17.68 -12.74
N LYS A 178 19.18 -18.62 -13.07
CA LYS A 178 19.51 -19.84 -13.81
C LYS A 178 19.86 -19.51 -15.25
#